data_AF-A0A0V1KHZ0-F1
#
_entry.id   AF-A0A0V1KHZ0-F1
#
_cell.length_a   1.000
_cell.length_b   1.000
_cell.length_c   1.000
_cell.angle_alpha   90.00
_cell.angle_beta   90.00
_cell.angle_gamma   90.00
#
_symmetry.space_group_name_H-M   'P 1'
#
loop_
_entity.id
_entity.type
_entity.pdbx_description
1 polymer ?
#
loop_
_entity_poly.entity_id
_entity_poly.type
_entity_poly.pdbx_seq_one_letter_code
_entity_poly.pdbx_strand_id
1 'polypeptide(L)'
;MVFKTDQTSTKCRIVFDASAHFRRTSLNRQLEAGPSLQSDLVKILLRFRRHRIGVQADVSRMFLQIGLHKEDRDVTRFLWKEPGDPSPPQ
;
A
#
# COMPACT_ATOMS: atom_id res chain seq x y z
N MET A 1 -1.97 -11.74 6.91
CA MET A 1 -0.50 -11.92 6.95
C MET A 1 -0.15 -13.11 6.06
N VAL A 2 0.67 -12.92 5.02
CA VAL A 2 1.03 -14.01 4.10
C VAL A 2 2.43 -14.50 4.45
N PHE A 3 2.53 -15.75 4.90
CA PHE A 3 3.81 -16.42 5.10
C PHE A 3 4.17 -17.16 3.81
N LYS A 4 5.27 -16.79 3.17
CA LYS A 4 5.91 -17.63 2.13
C LYS A 4 6.97 -18.47 2.82
N THR A 5 6.72 -19.77 2.93
CA THR A 5 7.45 -20.69 3.82
C THR A 5 8.74 -21.25 3.19
N ASP A 6 9.15 -20.79 2.01
CA ASP A 6 10.05 -21.59 1.18
C ASP A 6 11.39 -20.94 0.77
N GLN A 7 11.98 -20.06 1.61
CA GLN A 7 13.38 -19.67 1.44
C GLN A 7 14.04 -19.24 2.76
N THR A 8 15.23 -19.78 3.01
CA THR A 8 16.12 -19.65 4.19
C THR A 8 16.58 -18.22 4.56
N SER A 9 16.00 -17.17 3.97
CA SER A 9 16.34 -15.76 4.25
C SER A 9 15.23 -14.73 3.97
N THR A 10 13.98 -15.13 3.68
CA THR A 10 12.97 -14.16 3.25
C THR A 10 12.42 -13.34 4.42
N LYS A 11 12.68 -12.02 4.41
CA LYS A 11 12.04 -11.07 5.33
C LYS A 11 10.51 -11.21 5.24
N CYS A 12 9.87 -11.53 6.36
CA CYS A 12 8.41 -11.54 6.46
C CYS A 12 7.86 -10.15 6.10
N ARG A 13 6.80 -10.10 5.28
CA ARG A 13 6.12 -8.86 4.90
C ARG A 13 4.65 -8.96 5.27
N ILE A 14 4.14 -7.94 5.94
CA ILE A 14 2.71 -7.80 6.18
C ILE A 14 2.10 -7.23 4.89
N VAL A 15 1.12 -7.96 4.35
CA VAL A 15 0.31 -7.51 3.22
C VAL A 15 -1.13 -7.37 3.71
N PHE A 16 -1.70 -6.20 3.45
CA PHE A 16 -3.07 -5.86 3.77
C PHE A 16 -3.94 -6.08 2.54
N ASP A 17 -4.93 -6.97 2.65
CA ASP A 17 -5.80 -7.32 1.53
C ASP A 17 -7.07 -6.46 1.52
N ALA A 18 -7.00 -5.34 0.80
CA ALA A 18 -8.16 -4.47 0.58
C ALA A 18 -9.16 -5.02 -0.47
N SER A 19 -8.85 -6.16 -1.10
CA SER A 19 -9.72 -6.85 -2.06
C SER A 19 -10.55 -7.96 -1.43
N ALA A 20 -10.31 -8.30 -0.16
CA ALA A 20 -11.09 -9.27 0.59
C ALA A 20 -12.59 -8.88 0.58
N HIS A 21 -13.44 -9.86 0.26
CA HIS A 21 -14.87 -9.62 0.13
C HIS A 21 -15.63 -9.99 1.40
N PHE A 22 -16.48 -9.08 1.86
CA PHE A 22 -17.48 -9.34 2.89
C PHE A 22 -18.83 -8.81 2.40
N ARG A 23 -19.90 -9.59 2.54
CA ARG A 23 -21.25 -9.22 2.05
C ARG A 23 -21.26 -8.67 0.61
N ARG A 24 -20.48 -9.30 -0.28
CA ARG A 24 -20.34 -8.94 -1.72
C ARG A 24 -19.70 -7.56 -2.01
N THR A 25 -19.02 -6.97 -1.04
CA THR A 25 -18.21 -5.75 -1.24
C THR A 25 -16.81 -5.91 -0.67
N SER A 26 -15.91 -5.01 -1.04
CA SER A 26 -14.52 -4.94 -0.56
C SER A 26 -14.12 -3.47 -0.39
N LEU A 27 -13.06 -3.20 0.37
CA LEU A 27 -12.59 -1.83 0.59
C LEU A 27 -12.27 -1.13 -0.75
N ASN A 28 -11.56 -1.81 -1.65
CA ASN A 28 -11.25 -1.26 -2.99
C ASN A 28 -12.49 -0.94 -3.83
N ARG A 29 -13.61 -1.63 -3.61
CA ARG A 29 -14.88 -1.34 -4.31
C ARG A 29 -15.61 -0.13 -3.72
N GLN A 30 -15.35 0.22 -2.46
CA GLN A 30 -15.99 1.35 -1.78
C GLN A 30 -15.18 2.65 -1.91
N LEU A 31 -13.90 2.57 -2.26
CA LEU A 31 -13.05 3.74 -2.45
C LEU A 31 -13.17 4.27 -3.89
N GLU A 32 -13.31 5.59 -4.02
CA GLU A 32 -13.17 6.27 -5.31
C GLU A 32 -11.69 6.46 -5.64
N ALA A 33 -11.27 6.06 -6.85
CA ALA A 33 -9.88 6.16 -7.27
C ALA A 33 -9.38 7.61 -7.42
N GLY A 34 -10.30 8.56 -7.60
CA GLY A 34 -9.99 9.94 -7.92
C GLY A 34 -9.29 10.11 -9.28
N PRO A 35 -8.87 11.35 -9.61
CA PRO A 35 -8.08 11.62 -10.80
C PRO A 35 -6.66 11.05 -10.67
N SER A 36 -6.04 10.71 -11.81
CA SER A 36 -4.63 10.28 -11.82
C SER A 36 -3.71 11.42 -11.35
N LEU A 37 -3.09 11.23 -10.20
CA LEU A 37 -2.10 12.15 -9.63
C LEU A 37 -0.68 11.94 -10.19
N GLN A 38 -0.47 10.87 -10.96
CA GLN A 38 0.84 10.54 -11.50
C GLN A 38 1.21 11.48 -12.63
N SER A 39 2.37 12.13 -12.49
CA SER A 39 2.95 12.91 -13.58
C SER A 39 3.37 12.01 -14.73
N ASP A 40 3.23 12.51 -15.95
CA ASP A 40 3.69 11.83 -17.16
C ASP A 40 5.19 11.54 -17.08
N LEU A 41 5.54 10.25 -17.10
CA LEU A 41 6.91 9.79 -16.95
C LEU A 41 7.80 10.24 -18.10
N VAL A 42 7.30 10.30 -19.33
CA VAL A 42 8.05 10.77 -20.50
C VAL A 42 8.40 12.24 -20.31
N LYS A 43 7.43 13.07 -19.89
CA LYS A 43 7.67 14.49 -19.60
C LYS A 43 8.66 14.69 -18.45
N ILE A 44 8.64 13.83 -17.43
CA ILE A 44 9.64 13.86 -16.35
C ILE A 44 11.03 13.54 -16.89
N LEU A 45 11.18 12.45 -17.66
CA LEU A 45 12.46 11.99 -18.19
C LEU A 45 13.08 12.98 -19.20
N LEU A 46 12.25 13.64 -20.02
CA LEU A 46 12.71 14.69 -20.94
C LEU A 46 13.27 15.91 -20.18
N ARG A 47 12.58 16.35 -19.11
CA ARG A 47 13.06 17.46 -18.26
C ARG A 47 14.32 17.08 -17.49
N PHE A 48 14.39 15.85 -16.98
CA PHE A 48 15.57 15.34 -16.27
C PHE A 48 16.83 15.35 -17.14
N ARG A 49 16.70 15.02 -18.43
CA ARG A 49 17.81 15.03 -19.40
C ARG A 49 18.27 16.43 -19.84
N ARG A 50 17.55 17.50 -19.49
CA ARG A 50 17.85 18.85 -19.98
C ARG A 50 19.15 19.45 -19.40
N HIS A 51 19.59 18.94 -18.25
CA HIS A 51 20.76 19.46 -17.55
C HIS A 51 21.87 18.40 -17.50
N ARG A 52 23.12 18.87 -17.46
CA ARG A 52 24.31 17.99 -17.47
C ARG A 52 24.41 17.09 -16.23
N ILE A 53 23.81 17.51 -15.11
CA ILE A 53 23.87 16.83 -13.82
C ILE A 53 22.43 16.54 -13.38
N GLY A 54 22.14 15.28 -13.10
CA GLY A 54 20.86 14.83 -12.55
C GLY A 54 21.04 14.31 -11.13
N VAL A 55 20.08 14.61 -10.25
CA VAL A 55 20.02 14.09 -8.88
C VAL A 55 18.76 13.25 -8.75
N GLN A 56 18.89 12.06 -8.17
CA GLN A 56 17.80 11.15 -7.91
C GLN A 56 17.88 10.69 -6.45
N ALA A 57 16.72 10.56 -5.81
CA ALA A 57 16.58 9.95 -4.49
C ALA A 57 15.35 9.04 -4.48
N ASP A 58 15.40 7.99 -3.66
CA ASP A 58 14.26 7.12 -3.37
C ASP A 58 13.64 7.50 -2.02
N VAL A 59 12.32 7.61 -1.97
CA VAL A 59 11.59 7.82 -0.71
C VAL A 59 11.12 6.48 -0.20
N SER A 60 11.90 5.91 0.71
CA SER A 60 11.58 4.65 1.35
C SER A 60 10.21 4.69 2.02
N ARG A 61 9.35 3.73 1.66
CA ARG A 61 7.99 3.58 2.20
C ARG A 61 7.12 4.83 2.01
N MET A 62 7.18 5.48 0.84
CA MET A 62 6.51 6.76 0.56
C MET A 62 5.04 6.83 1.01
N PHE A 63 4.24 5.79 0.79
CA PHE A 63 2.83 5.78 1.17
C PHE A 63 2.60 5.86 2.68
N LEU A 64 3.54 5.36 3.49
CA LEU A 64 3.46 5.42 4.96
C LEU A 64 3.86 6.78 5.51
N GLN A 65 4.45 7.65 4.68
CA GLN A 65 4.77 9.03 5.07
C GLN A 65 3.58 9.98 4.87
N ILE A 66 2.50 9.51 4.24
CA ILE A 66 1.29 10.30 4.00
C ILE A 66 0.29 10.01 5.12
N GLY A 67 -0.13 11.07 5.82
CA GLY A 67 -1.15 10.96 6.86
C GLY A 67 -2.56 10.94 6.27
N LEU A 68 -3.42 10.06 6.80
CA LEU A 68 -4.85 10.07 6.50
C LEU A 68 -5.58 11.12 7.33
N HIS A 69 -6.61 11.73 6.72
CA HIS A 69 -7.60 12.54 7.42
C HIS A 69 -8.19 11.75 8.59
N LYS A 70 -8.52 12.44 9.69
CA LYS A 70 -8.97 11.76 10.92
C LYS A 70 -10.23 10.92 10.70
N GLU A 71 -11.13 11.42 9.85
CA GLU A 71 -12.40 10.79 9.49
C GLU A 71 -12.20 9.48 8.71
N ASP A 72 -11.16 9.38 7.88
CA ASP A 72 -10.92 8.23 7.00
C ASP A 72 -10.09 7.10 7.65
N ARG A 73 -9.56 7.31 8.85
CA ARG A 73 -8.68 6.32 9.50
C ARG A 73 -9.42 5.03 9.86
N ASP A 74 -10.70 5.14 10.22
CA ASP A 74 -11.52 4.02 10.68
C ASP A 74 -11.67 2.95 9.59
N VAL A 75 -11.87 3.37 8.33
CA VAL A 75 -12.05 2.46 7.18
C VAL A 75 -10.77 1.75 6.73
N THR A 76 -9.61 2.14 7.28
CA THR A 76 -8.30 1.52 7.00
C THR A 76 -7.79 0.64 8.14
N ARG A 77 -8.65 0.32 9.11
CA ARG A 77 -8.31 -0.61 10.19
C ARG A 77 -8.17 -2.04 9.67
N PHE A 78 -7.30 -2.79 10.32
CA PHE A 78 -7.08 -4.20 10.02
C PHE A 78 -7.35 -5.03 11.26
N LEU A 79 -7.96 -6.19 11.05
CA LEU A 79 -8.08 -7.16 12.12
C LEU A 79 -6.69 -7.72 12.44
N TRP A 80 -6.31 -7.63 13.71
CA TRP A 80 -5.13 -8.28 14.25
C TRP A 80 -5.56 -9.46 15.12
N LYS A 81 -4.89 -10.59 14.95
CA LYS A 81 -5.17 -11.80 15.71
C LYS A 81 -3.86 -12.45 16.13
N GLU A 82 -3.82 -12.97 17.35
CA GLU A 82 -2.63 -13.66 17.84
C GLU A 82 -2.41 -14.97 17.05
N PRO A 83 -1.16 -15.31 16.72
CA PRO A 83 -0.85 -16.58 16.08
C PRO A 83 -1.37 -17.75 16.92
N GLY A 84 -2.20 -18.60 16.33
CA GLY A 84 -2.74 -19.80 16.99
C GLY A 84 -4.06 -19.61 17.74
N ASP A 85 -4.60 -18.39 17.82
CA ASP A 85 -5.94 -18.19 18.35
C ASP A 85 -6.98 -18.84 17.40
N PRO A 86 -7.88 -19.71 17.89
CA PRO A 86 -8.90 -20.39 17.06
C PRO A 86 -10.19 -19.58 16.89
N SER A 87 -10.37 -18.45 17.59
CA SER A 87 -11.61 -17.68 17.56
C SER A 87 -11.95 -17.14 16.16
N PRO A 88 -13.21 -17.10 15.72
CA PRO A 88 -13.52 -16.47 14.44
C PRO A 88 -13.16 -14.98 14.48
N PRO A 89 -12.70 -14.40 13.35
CA PRO A 89 -12.48 -12.96 13.25
C PRO A 89 -13.76 -12.19 13.60
N GLN A 90 -13.70 -11.30 14.59
CA GLN A 90 -14.82 -10.43 14.98
C GLN A 90 -15.08 -9.32 13.96
#